data_AF-F7KTR8-F1
#
_entry.id   AF-F7KTR8-F1
#
_cell.length_a   1.000
_cell.length_b   1.000
_cell.length_c   1.000
_cell.angle_alpha   90.00
_cell.angle_beta   90.00
_cell.angle_gamma   90.00
#
_symmetry.space_group_name_H-M   'P 1'
#
loop_
_entity.id
_entity.type
_entity.pdbx_description
1 polymer ?
#
loop_
_entity_poly.entity_id
_entity_poly.type
_entity_poly.pdbx_seq_one_letter_code
_entity_poly.pdbx_strand_id
1 'polypeptide(L)'
;MKAFIKEFKEFISRGSVLDMAVGIIIGGAFTSIVKSLVDDIINPLLGLFGGMNFDLLTISLGKDVVLYYGRFLTAVINFLIMALIVFAIIKVINRFTARWKNQEIPKKETKICPYCQSEIHIDARKCPYCTSAIQ
;
A
#
# COMPACT_ATOMS: atom_id res chain seq x y z
N MET A 1 -36.85 -3.08 -3.18
CA MET A 1 -35.78 -2.05 -3.31
C MET A 1 -35.33 -1.46 -1.97
N LYS A 2 -36.24 -1.05 -1.07
CA LYS A 2 -35.86 -0.51 0.26
C LYS A 2 -35.06 -1.49 1.14
N ALA A 3 -35.39 -2.79 1.09
CA ALA A 3 -34.68 -3.84 1.85
C ALA A 3 -33.21 -3.97 1.40
N PHE A 4 -32.97 -4.08 0.09
CA PHE A 4 -31.62 -4.14 -0.48
C PHE A 4 -30.77 -2.90 -0.15
N ILE A 5 -31.33 -1.69 -0.25
CA ILE A 5 -30.61 -0.45 0.11
C ILE A 5 -30.26 -0.43 1.60
N LYS A 6 -31.14 -0.95 2.46
CA LYS A 6 -30.90 -1.04 3.90
C LYS A 6 -29.78 -2.04 4.19
N GLU A 7 -29.83 -3.25 3.62
CA GLU A 7 -28.79 -4.28 3.74
C GLU A 7 -27.45 -3.81 3.19
N PHE A 8 -27.45 -3.09 2.07
CA PHE A 8 -26.25 -2.52 1.45
C PHE A 8 -25.63 -1.42 2.32
N LYS A 9 -26.46 -0.54 2.91
CA LYS A 9 -25.99 0.46 3.87
C LYS A 9 -25.39 -0.20 5.11
N GLU A 10 -26.04 -1.25 5.62
CA GLU A 10 -25.58 -2.03 6.78
C GLU A 10 -24.25 -2.74 6.48
N PHE A 11 -24.07 -3.23 5.24
CA PHE A 11 -22.82 -3.82 4.77
C PHE A 11 -21.67 -2.80 4.68
N ILE A 12 -21.88 -1.64 4.04
CA ILE A 12 -20.86 -0.59 3.91
C ILE A 12 -20.53 0.05 5.26
N SER A 13 -21.49 0.13 6.18
CA SER A 13 -21.27 0.68 7.51
C SER A 13 -20.32 -0.15 8.38
N ARG A 14 -19.93 -1.36 7.93
CA ARG A 14 -18.85 -2.13 8.54
C ARG A 14 -17.53 -1.40 8.27
N GLY A 15 -17.02 -0.67 9.27
CA GLY A 15 -15.79 0.14 9.15
C GLY A 15 -14.61 -0.61 8.53
N SER A 16 -14.45 -1.90 8.83
CA SER A 16 -13.40 -2.74 8.23
C SER A 16 -13.49 -2.91 6.71
N VAL A 17 -14.70 -2.90 6.15
CA VAL A 17 -14.92 -3.01 4.69
C VAL A 17 -14.62 -1.68 4.01
N LEU A 18 -15.02 -0.57 4.65
CA LEU A 18 -14.79 0.77 4.13
C LEU A 18 -13.29 1.11 4.11
N ASP A 19 -12.57 0.84 5.20
CA ASP A 19 -11.13 1.07 5.28
C ASP A 19 -10.36 0.24 4.24
N MET A 20 -10.75 -1.02 4.05
CA MET A 20 -10.17 -1.89 3.02
C MET A 20 -10.45 -1.36 1.61
N ALA A 21 -11.69 -0.96 1.32
CA ALA A 21 -12.08 -0.44 0.02
C ALA A 21 -11.31 0.85 -0.33
N VAL A 22 -11.20 1.77 0.63
CA VAL A 22 -10.42 3.01 0.48
C VAL A 22 -8.94 2.68 0.22
N GLY A 23 -8.37 1.72 0.96
CA GLY A 23 -6.99 1.27 0.75
C GLY A 23 -6.72 0.73 -0.66
N ILE A 24 -7.63 -0.07 -1.22
CA ILE A 24 -7.49 -0.62 -2.57
C ILE A 24 -7.60 0.48 -3.64
N ILE A 25 -8.58 1.39 -3.50
CA ILE A 25 -8.79 2.48 -4.46
C ILE A 25 -7.58 3.42 -4.47
N ILE A 26 -7.10 3.84 -3.29
CA ILE A 26 -5.92 4.70 -3.19
C ILE A 26 -4.67 3.97 -3.68
N GLY A 27 -4.50 2.69 -3.35
CA GLY A 27 -3.38 1.87 -3.82
C GLY A 27 -3.32 1.76 -5.35
N GLY A 28 -4.47 1.56 -5.99
CA GLY A 28 -4.57 1.51 -7.45
C GLY A 28 -4.27 2.86 -8.12
N ALA A 29 -4.81 3.95 -7.57
CA ALA A 29 -4.55 5.30 -8.07
C ALA A 29 -3.06 5.69 -7.92
N PHE A 30 -2.46 5.40 -6.76
CA PHE A 30 -1.05 5.67 -6.49
C PHE A 30 -0.13 4.90 -7.44
N THR A 31 -0.41 3.61 -7.66
CA THR A 31 0.35 2.79 -8.62
C THR A 31 0.32 3.39 -10.02
N SER A 32 -0.83 3.93 -10.44
CA SER A 32 -0.98 4.57 -11.76
C SER A 32 -0.14 5.84 -11.89
N ILE A 33 -0.06 6.66 -10.83
CA ILE A 33 0.80 7.86 -10.80
C ILE A 33 2.27 7.48 -10.90
N VAL A 34 2.71 6.50 -10.11
CA VAL A 34 4.10 6.03 -10.15
C VAL A 34 4.42 5.43 -11.52
N LYS A 35 3.48 4.67 -12.10
CA LYS A 35 3.65 4.10 -13.44
C LYS A 35 3.81 5.18 -14.50
N SER A 36 2.98 6.22 -14.51
CA SER A 36 3.12 7.35 -15.44
C SER A 36 4.47 8.06 -15.27
N LEU A 37 4.94 8.27 -14.04
CA LEU A 37 6.28 8.82 -13.81
C LEU A 37 7.40 7.95 -14.41
N VAL A 38 7.29 6.63 -14.29
CA VAL A 38 8.27 5.71 -14.89
C VAL A 38 8.18 5.72 -16.41
N ASP A 39 6.97 5.53 -16.95
CA ASP A 39 6.75 5.33 -18.38
C ASP A 39 6.93 6.62 -19.20
N ASP A 40 6.50 7.77 -18.68
CA ASP A 40 6.46 9.03 -19.42
C ASP A 40 7.70 9.91 -19.19
N ILE A 41 8.41 9.72 -18.08
CA ILE A 41 9.59 10.55 -17.73
C ILE A 41 10.86 9.71 -17.73
N ILE A 42 10.88 8.61 -16.97
CA ILE A 42 12.11 7.83 -16.81
C ILE A 42 12.45 7.02 -18.07
N ASN A 43 11.49 6.33 -18.70
CA ASN A 43 11.77 5.53 -19.89
C ASN A 43 12.32 6.37 -21.06
N PRO A 44 11.79 7.57 -21.38
CA PRO A 44 12.38 8.45 -22.38
C PRO A 44 13.79 8.93 -22.01
N LEU A 45 14.02 9.27 -20.73
CA LEU A 45 15.36 9.64 -20.24
C LEU A 45 16.35 8.49 -20.41
N LEU A 46 15.98 7.28 -20.02
CA LEU A 46 16.80 6.08 -20.21
C LEU A 46 17.01 5.74 -21.69
N GLY A 47 16.00 5.97 -22.54
CA GLY A 47 16.12 5.83 -23.98
C GLY A 47 17.17 6.78 -24.58
N LEU A 48 17.27 8.00 -24.05
CA LEU A 48 18.28 8.99 -24.47
C LEU A 48 19.70 8.63 -24.00
N PHE A 49 19.88 8.06 -22.81
CA PHE A 49 21.20 7.70 -22.26
C PHE A 49 21.64 6.26 -22.60
N GLY A 50 20.71 5.35 -22.85
CA GLY A 50 20.94 3.90 -22.99
C GLY A 50 20.92 3.40 -24.44
N GLY A 51 20.53 4.21 -25.41
CA GLY A 51 20.74 3.97 -26.84
C GLY A 51 20.07 2.74 -27.47
N MET A 52 19.29 1.94 -26.73
CA MET A 52 18.59 0.78 -27.30
C MET A 52 17.23 0.56 -26.65
N ASN A 53 16.21 0.44 -27.50
CA ASN A 53 15.00 -0.27 -27.18
C ASN A 53 15.38 -1.74 -26.93
N PHE A 54 15.54 -2.14 -25.66
CA PHE A 54 15.80 -3.53 -25.31
C PHE A 54 14.73 -4.46 -25.91
N ASP A 55 13.52 -3.96 -26.13
CA ASP A 55 12.41 -4.63 -26.82
C ASP A 55 12.74 -5.22 -28.19
N LEU A 56 13.76 -4.71 -28.90
CA LEU A 56 14.19 -5.19 -30.22
C LEU A 56 15.12 -6.41 -30.14
N LEU A 57 15.64 -6.74 -28.96
CA LEU A 57 16.45 -7.94 -28.78
C LEU A 57 15.55 -9.17 -28.87
N THR A 58 15.65 -9.83 -30.02
CA THR A 58 14.88 -11.01 -30.37
C THR A 58 15.82 -12.13 -30.80
N ILE A 59 15.61 -13.32 -30.26
CA ILE A 59 16.27 -14.54 -30.73
C ILE A 59 15.20 -15.34 -31.48
N SER A 60 15.42 -15.57 -32.76
CA SER A 60 14.56 -16.44 -33.56
C SER A 60 15.04 -17.88 -33.39
N LEU A 61 14.23 -18.70 -32.73
CA LEU A 61 14.43 -20.14 -32.63
C LEU A 61 13.66 -20.81 -33.79
N GLY A 62 14.27 -20.84 -34.98
CA GLY A 62 13.68 -21.46 -36.17
C GLY A 62 12.85 -20.51 -37.04
N LYS A 63 11.91 -21.06 -37.84
CA LYS A 63 11.16 -20.31 -38.88
C LYS A 63 10.01 -19.45 -38.36
N ASP A 64 9.39 -19.80 -37.22
CA ASP A 64 8.16 -19.12 -36.74
C ASP A 64 8.13 -18.82 -35.22
N VAL A 65 9.18 -19.14 -34.46
CA VAL A 65 9.22 -18.88 -33.01
C VAL A 65 10.24 -17.80 -32.69
N VAL A 66 9.76 -16.61 -32.35
CA VAL A 66 10.58 -15.47 -31.95
C VAL A 66 10.47 -15.26 -30.44
N LEU A 67 11.59 -15.35 -29.73
CA LEU A 67 11.68 -15.03 -28.31
C LEU A 67 12.09 -13.57 -28.12
N TYR A 68 11.15 -12.76 -27.60
CA TYR A 68 11.34 -11.35 -27.27
C TYR A 68 11.87 -11.18 -25.84
N TYR A 69 13.08 -11.71 -25.57
CA TYR A 69 13.71 -11.57 -24.24
C TYR A 69 14.01 -10.10 -23.89
N GLY A 70 14.12 -9.25 -24.92
CA GLY A 70 14.16 -7.81 -24.80
C GLY A 70 13.06 -7.20 -23.94
N ARG A 71 11.80 -7.57 -24.20
CA ARG A 71 10.64 -7.07 -23.46
C ARG A 71 10.64 -7.49 -22.00
N PHE A 72 11.13 -8.69 -21.73
CA PHE A 72 11.28 -9.18 -20.37
C PHE A 72 12.33 -8.36 -19.61
N LEU A 73 13.46 -8.06 -20.25
CA LEU A 73 14.50 -7.24 -19.64
C LEU A 73 14.00 -5.80 -19.37
N THR A 74 13.28 -5.21 -20.32
CA THR A 74 12.61 -3.91 -20.14
C THR A 74 11.67 -3.95 -18.93
N ALA A 75 10.84 -4.98 -18.81
CA ALA A 75 9.91 -5.13 -17.69
C ALA A 75 10.63 -5.26 -16.33
N VAL A 76 11.74 -6.00 -16.28
CA VAL A 76 12.56 -6.13 -15.05
C VAL A 76 13.19 -4.79 -14.67
N ILE A 77 13.73 -4.05 -15.63
CA ILE A 77 14.31 -2.72 -15.41
C ILE A 77 13.23 -1.75 -14.88
N ASN A 78 12.06 -1.72 -15.53
CA ASN A 78 10.95 -0.85 -15.11
C ASN A 78 10.46 -1.20 -13.70
N PHE A 79 10.39 -2.49 -13.35
CA PHE A 79 10.04 -2.93 -12.01
C PHE A 79 11.05 -2.44 -10.96
N LEU A 80 12.36 -2.57 -11.23
CA LEU A 80 13.41 -2.10 -10.32
C LEU A 80 13.36 -0.57 -10.12
N ILE A 81 13.14 0.18 -11.19
CA ILE A 81 12.99 1.64 -11.13
C ILE A 81 11.75 2.02 -10.32
N MET A 82 10.61 1.39 -10.60
CA MET A 82 9.36 1.63 -9.88
C MET A 82 9.51 1.37 -8.38
N ALA A 83 10.14 0.24 -8.01
CA ALA A 83 10.44 -0.08 -6.62
C ALA A 83 11.34 0.97 -5.97
N LEU A 84 12.37 1.44 -6.68
CA LEU A 84 13.30 2.46 -6.18
C LEU A 84 12.60 3.82 -5.97
N ILE A 85 11.70 4.21 -6.87
CA ILE A 85 10.92 5.45 -6.75
C ILE A 85 9.95 5.37 -5.58
N VAL A 86 9.19 4.28 -5.46
CA VAL A 86 8.27 4.08 -4.33
C VAL A 86 9.05 4.12 -3.01
N PHE A 87 10.19 3.46 -2.94
CA PHE A 87 11.07 3.52 -1.79
C PHE A 87 11.58 4.94 -1.50
N ALA A 88 11.99 5.69 -2.52
CA ALA A 88 12.44 7.07 -2.36
C ALA A 88 11.32 7.98 -1.83
N ILE A 89 10.09 7.85 -2.35
CA ILE A 89 8.92 8.60 -1.89
C ILE A 89 8.61 8.26 -0.44
N ILE A 90 8.53 6.97 -0.08
CA ILE A 90 8.29 6.53 1.29
C ILE A 90 9.40 7.04 2.22
N LYS A 91 10.66 7.02 1.79
CA LYS A 91 11.79 7.54 2.58
C LYS A 91 11.69 9.05 2.78
N VAL A 92 11.24 9.80 1.78
CA VAL A 92 11.00 11.25 1.86
C VAL A 92 9.86 11.52 2.83
N ILE A 93 8.72 10.86 2.67
CA ILE A 93 7.57 10.97 3.58
C ILE A 93 7.99 10.60 5.00
N ASN A 94 8.65 9.46 5.22
CA ASN A 94 9.13 9.04 6.54
C ASN A 94 10.13 10.04 7.13
N ARG A 95 10.99 10.67 6.32
CA ARG A 95 11.90 11.72 6.79
C ARG A 95 11.13 12.98 7.22
N PHE A 96 10.07 13.37 6.51
CA PHE A 96 9.24 14.53 6.86
C PHE A 96 8.28 14.24 8.02
N THR A 97 7.61 13.10 8.02
CA THR A 97 6.72 12.62 9.09
C THR A 97 7.49 12.31 10.37
N ALA A 98 8.76 11.86 10.30
CA ALA A 98 9.62 11.76 11.49
C ALA A 98 9.88 13.11 12.17
N ARG A 99 9.77 14.23 11.44
CA ARG A 99 9.79 15.59 12.04
C ARG A 99 8.43 16.02 12.56
N TRP A 100 7.35 15.34 12.17
CA TRP A 100 5.95 15.57 12.58
C TRP A 100 5.42 14.45 13.48
N LYS A 101 6.32 13.75 14.19
CA LYS A 101 6.00 12.61 15.06
C LYS A 101 5.30 13.07 16.34
N ASN A 102 4.06 13.55 16.18
CA ASN A 102 3.06 13.76 17.22
C ASN A 102 1.64 13.42 16.73
N GLN A 103 1.47 12.79 15.56
CA GLN A 103 0.20 12.15 15.21
C GLN A 103 0.33 10.64 15.29
N GLU A 104 -0.14 10.19 16.44
CA GLU A 104 -0.42 8.84 16.86
C GLU A 104 -1.09 8.02 15.73
N ILE A 105 -0.45 6.92 15.34
CA ILE A 105 -1.25 5.72 15.10
C ILE A 105 -1.80 5.39 16.50
N PRO A 106 -3.12 5.46 16.77
CA PRO A 106 -3.65 5.21 18.10
C PRO A 106 -3.22 3.79 18.51
N LYS A 107 -2.20 3.73 19.35
CA LYS A 107 -1.69 2.51 19.94
C LYS A 107 -2.79 2.08 20.88
N LYS A 108 -3.63 1.13 20.46
CA LYS A 108 -4.77 0.56 21.22
C LYS A 108 -4.56 0.77 22.71
N GLU A 109 -5.21 1.80 23.25
CA GLU A 109 -5.06 2.22 24.64
C GLU A 109 -5.84 1.30 25.58
N THR A 110 -6.31 0.13 25.09
CA THR A 110 -7.20 -0.76 25.83
C THR A 110 -6.51 -2.09 26.17
N LYS A 111 -6.55 -2.45 27.45
CA LYS A 111 -6.27 -3.81 27.96
C LYS A 111 -7.59 -4.46 28.39
N ILE A 112 -7.62 -5.78 28.41
CA ILE A 112 -8.78 -6.55 28.88
C ILE A 112 -8.60 -6.83 30.37
N CYS A 113 -9.60 -6.51 31.19
CA CYS A 113 -9.59 -6.84 32.61
C CYS A 113 -9.71 -8.37 32.80
N PRO A 114 -8.82 -9.03 33.56
CA PRO A 114 -8.86 -10.50 33.76
C PRO A 114 -10.05 -10.97 34.61
N TYR A 115 -10.73 -10.07 35.33
CA TYR A 115 -11.84 -10.43 36.23
C TYR A 115 -13.22 -10.30 35.57
N CYS A 116 -13.46 -9.20 34.84
CA CYS A 116 -14.75 -8.91 34.24
C CYS A 116 -14.75 -8.88 32.71
N GLN A 117 -13.59 -9.12 32.08
CA GLN A 117 -13.41 -9.16 30.63
C GLN A 117 -13.83 -7.88 29.87
N SER A 118 -14.05 -6.77 30.58
CA SER A 118 -14.33 -5.47 29.99
C SER A 118 -13.06 -4.81 29.45
N GLU A 119 -13.18 -4.07 28.35
CA GLU A 119 -12.12 -3.23 27.81
C GLU A 119 -11.91 -2.00 28.72
N ILE A 120 -10.67 -1.78 29.12
CA ILE A 120 -10.27 -0.71 30.04
C ILE A 120 -9.00 -0.03 29.56
N HIS A 121 -8.79 1.23 29.94
CA HIS A 121 -7.59 1.97 29.58
C HIS A 121 -6.30 1.26 30.08
N ILE A 122 -5.22 1.31 29.29
CA ILE A 122 -3.95 0.61 29.55
C ILE A 122 -3.34 1.00 30.90
N ASP A 123 -3.47 2.28 31.28
CA ASP A 123 -2.96 2.83 32.54
C ASP A 123 -3.90 2.63 33.75
N ALA A 124 -5.08 2.05 33.55
CA ALA A 124 -6.01 1.80 34.64
C ALA A 124 -5.39 0.81 35.65
N ARG A 125 -5.18 1.29 36.88
CA ARG A 125 -4.75 0.49 38.04
C ARG A 125 -5.91 -0.19 38.77
N LYS A 126 -7.14 0.25 38.49
CA LYS A 126 -8.38 -0.33 39.01
C LYS A 126 -9.42 -0.42 37.90
N CYS A 127 -10.18 -1.50 37.90
CA CYS A 127 -11.30 -1.66 36.97
C CYS A 127 -12.46 -0.72 37.34
N PRO A 128 -13.01 0.09 36.42
CA PRO A 128 -14.23 0.85 36.69
C PRO A 128 -15.48 -0.05 36.79
N TYR A 129 -15.47 -1.22 36.15
CA TYR A 129 -16.63 -2.13 36.12
C TYR A 129 -16.71 -3.05 37.33
N CYS A 130 -15.59 -3.65 37.74
CA CYS A 130 -15.56 -4.63 38.83
C CYS A 130 -14.72 -4.20 40.03
N THR A 131 -14.16 -2.98 40.04
CA THR A 131 -13.35 -2.43 41.15
C THR A 131 -12.11 -3.22 41.56
N SER A 132 -11.76 -4.29 40.83
CA SER A 132 -10.55 -5.06 41.09
C SER A 132 -9.29 -4.25 40.77
N ALA A 133 -8.23 -4.49 41.54
CA ALA A 133 -6.91 -3.95 41.23
C ALA A 133 -6.31 -4.73 40.04
N ILE A 134 -5.79 -4.00 39.07
CA ILE A 134 -5.26 -4.58 37.82
C ILE A 134 -3.91 -3.92 37.59
N GLN A 135 -2.88 -4.74 37.38
CA GLN A 135 -1.54 -4.25 37.09
C GLN A 135 -1.37 -3.99 35.58
#